data_AF-A0A1A8KXW9-F1
#
_entry.id   AF-A0A1A8KXW9-F1
#
_cell.length_a   1.000
_cell.length_b   1.000
_cell.length_c   1.000
_cell.angle_alpha   90.00
_cell.angle_beta   90.00
_cell.angle_gamma   90.00
#
_symmetry.space_group_name_H-M   'P 1'
#
loop_
_entity.id
_entity.type
_entity.pdbx_description
1 polymer ?
#
loop_
_entity_poly.entity_id
_entity_poly.type
_entity_poly.pdbx_seq_one_letter_code
_entity_poly.pdbx_strand_id
1 'polypeptide(L)'
;RRLSFSEPVRYVYNPLDYAWDTHRCYVEKYCLPGQRVLFLGMNPGPFGMAQTGVPFGEVRSVVDWLKILGEVGRPDEEHPKRRITGLSCTQSEVSGARFWGFFRKLCGEPTRFFQHCFVHNLCPLIFMSATGKNLTPPELPAAEREALLSLCDSALCQVVQALNVSMVIGVGRVAEQRARRALSAAGVDVRVEGIMHPSPRNPLANKGWEGVARAKLEELGVLSLLSSS
;
A
#
# COMPACT_ATOMS: atom_id res chain seq x y z
N ARG A 1 -16.34 7.69 -5.32
CA ARG A 1 -16.99 9.00 -5.54
C ARG A 1 -18.45 9.08 -5.04
N ARG A 2 -19.18 7.96 -4.82
CA ARG A 2 -20.58 8.00 -4.30
C ARG A 2 -20.72 7.84 -2.78
N LEU A 3 -19.62 7.68 -2.05
CA LEU A 3 -19.64 7.54 -0.59
C LEU A 3 -19.49 8.92 0.05
N SER A 4 -20.22 9.14 1.14
CA SER A 4 -20.07 10.26 2.06
C SER A 4 -19.60 9.73 3.41
N PHE A 5 -18.80 10.53 4.11
CA PHE A 5 -18.24 10.15 5.41
C PHE A 5 -18.61 11.20 6.44
N SER A 6 -19.22 10.77 7.54
CA SER A 6 -19.58 11.63 8.65
C SER A 6 -18.39 11.90 9.57
N GLU A 7 -18.62 12.69 10.60
CA GLU A 7 -17.66 12.79 11.70
C GLU A 7 -17.27 11.40 12.23
N PRO A 8 -15.99 11.19 12.57
CA PRO A 8 -14.94 12.20 12.73
C PRO A 8 -14.17 12.58 11.45
N VAL A 9 -14.57 12.10 10.26
CA VAL A 9 -13.91 12.44 8.99
C VAL A 9 -14.24 13.86 8.58
N ARG A 10 -13.22 14.68 8.33
CA ARG A 10 -13.37 16.03 7.75
C ARG A 10 -12.72 16.18 6.38
N TYR A 11 -11.62 15.47 6.15
CA TYR A 11 -10.89 15.49 4.88
C TYR A 11 -10.71 14.07 4.36
N VAL A 12 -10.93 13.91 3.06
CA VAL A 12 -10.73 12.65 2.33
C VAL A 12 -9.88 12.96 1.11
N TYR A 13 -8.70 12.36 1.00
CA TYR A 13 -7.89 12.48 -0.20
C TYR A 13 -7.89 11.17 -0.98
N ASN A 14 -7.90 11.28 -2.30
CA ASN A 14 -7.70 10.16 -3.21
C ASN A 14 -6.46 10.42 -4.10
N PRO A 15 -5.27 9.89 -3.74
CA PRO A 15 -4.07 10.02 -4.56
C PRO A 15 -4.22 9.43 -5.97
N LEU A 16 -5.16 8.52 -6.19
CA LEU A 16 -5.42 8.02 -7.55
C LEU A 16 -6.11 9.05 -8.46
N ASP A 17 -6.63 10.16 -7.90
CA ASP A 17 -7.13 11.28 -8.69
C ASP A 17 -6.01 12.31 -8.94
N TYR A 18 -5.37 12.84 -7.90
CA TYR A 18 -4.41 13.96 -8.04
C TYR A 18 -2.94 13.52 -8.25
N ALA A 19 -2.57 12.28 -7.94
CA ALA A 19 -1.24 11.71 -8.19
C ALA A 19 -1.30 10.61 -9.26
N TRP A 20 -2.24 10.73 -10.19
CA TRP A 20 -2.47 9.72 -11.23
C TRP A 20 -1.24 9.50 -12.11
N ASP A 21 -0.52 10.55 -12.50
CA ASP A 21 0.63 10.40 -13.41
C ASP A 21 1.74 9.54 -12.81
N THR A 22 2.07 9.77 -11.55
CA THR A 22 3.07 8.96 -10.82
C THR A 22 2.57 7.54 -10.55
N HIS A 23 1.27 7.38 -10.22
CA HIS A 23 0.67 6.05 -10.06
C HIS A 23 0.66 5.25 -11.37
N ARG A 24 0.26 5.86 -12.48
CA ARG A 24 0.28 5.26 -13.81
C ARG A 24 1.70 4.88 -14.20
N CYS A 25 2.67 5.78 -14.01
CA CYS A 25 4.09 5.48 -14.24
C CYS A 25 4.54 4.25 -13.45
N TYR A 26 4.14 4.12 -12.18
CA TYR A 26 4.43 2.94 -11.37
C TYR A 26 3.80 1.65 -11.93
N VAL A 27 2.51 1.70 -12.29
CA VAL A 27 1.80 0.53 -12.83
C VAL A 27 2.36 0.12 -14.19
N GLU A 28 2.49 1.04 -15.15
CA GLU A 28 3.00 0.75 -16.50
C GLU A 28 4.42 0.19 -16.47
N LYS A 29 5.24 0.67 -15.53
CA LYS A 29 6.64 0.25 -15.41
C LYS A 29 6.81 -1.11 -14.75
N TYR A 30 5.96 -1.46 -13.79
CA TYR A 30 6.20 -2.57 -12.87
C TYR A 30 5.10 -3.62 -12.78
N CYS A 31 3.90 -3.35 -13.30
CA CYS A 31 2.82 -4.32 -13.39
C CYS A 31 3.04 -5.23 -14.62
N LEU A 32 4.10 -6.03 -14.57
CA LEU A 32 4.51 -6.93 -15.64
C LEU A 32 3.76 -8.28 -15.57
N PRO A 33 3.61 -9.01 -16.67
CA PRO A 33 3.11 -10.39 -16.63
C PRO A 33 3.96 -11.30 -15.74
N GLY A 34 3.35 -12.34 -15.17
CA GLY A 34 4.06 -13.36 -14.38
C GLY A 34 4.18 -13.06 -12.88
N GLN A 35 3.42 -12.10 -12.37
CA GLN A 35 3.31 -11.86 -10.93
C GLN A 35 2.84 -13.12 -10.20
N ARG A 36 3.53 -13.48 -9.12
CA ARG A 36 3.19 -14.61 -8.26
C ARG A 36 2.65 -14.17 -6.91
N VAL A 37 3.12 -13.01 -6.43
CA VAL A 37 2.83 -12.51 -5.08
C VAL A 37 2.31 -11.07 -5.15
N LEU A 38 1.18 -10.80 -4.52
CA LEU A 38 0.69 -9.44 -4.29
C LEU A 38 0.90 -9.05 -2.82
N PHE A 39 1.73 -8.05 -2.56
CA PHE A 39 1.77 -7.39 -1.26
C PHE A 39 0.64 -6.38 -1.15
N LEU A 40 -0.17 -6.50 -0.11
CA LEU A 40 -1.36 -5.67 0.09
C LEU A 40 -1.22 -4.83 1.37
N GLY A 41 -1.09 -3.52 1.22
CA GLY A 41 -1.23 -2.57 2.32
C GLY A 41 -2.70 -2.22 2.59
N MET A 42 -2.95 -1.50 3.69
CA MET A 42 -4.31 -1.11 4.05
C MET A 42 -4.80 0.10 3.25
N ASN A 43 -4.13 1.25 3.41
CA ASN A 43 -4.45 2.49 2.74
C ASN A 43 -3.24 3.45 2.76
N PRO A 44 -3.24 4.55 1.97
CA PRO A 44 -2.14 5.51 1.95
C PRO A 44 -1.82 6.08 3.33
N GLY A 45 -0.53 6.24 3.62
CA GLY A 45 -0.07 7.12 4.68
C GLY A 45 0.19 8.55 4.15
N PRO A 46 0.22 9.56 5.05
CA PRO A 46 0.17 10.98 4.70
C PRO A 46 1.43 11.51 4.02
N PHE A 47 2.56 10.82 4.17
CA PHE A 47 3.86 11.23 3.63
C PHE A 47 4.45 10.22 2.65
N GLY A 48 3.75 9.12 2.38
CA GLY A 48 4.09 8.13 1.36
C GLY A 48 3.17 8.25 0.16
N MET A 49 2.29 7.25 -0.03
CA MET A 49 1.39 7.19 -1.19
C MET A 49 0.50 8.43 -1.37
N ALA A 50 0.11 9.12 -0.29
CA ALA A 50 -0.65 10.37 -0.43
C ALA A 50 0.16 11.47 -1.14
N GLN A 51 1.49 11.43 -1.09
CA GLN A 51 2.37 12.38 -1.78
C GLN A 51 2.83 11.87 -3.15
N THR A 52 2.90 10.55 -3.34
CA THR A 52 3.65 9.96 -4.47
C THR A 52 2.80 9.11 -5.40
N GLY A 53 1.55 8.80 -5.06
CA GLY A 53 0.73 7.86 -5.83
C GLY A 53 1.18 6.38 -5.75
N VAL A 54 2.33 6.08 -5.14
CA VAL A 54 2.89 4.72 -5.08
C VAL A 54 2.60 4.07 -3.72
N PRO A 55 2.13 2.81 -3.66
CA PRO A 55 1.93 2.08 -2.41
C PRO A 55 3.22 2.03 -1.56
N PHE A 56 3.09 2.27 -0.25
CA PHE A 56 4.25 2.44 0.66
C PHE A 56 5.28 3.48 0.14
N GLY A 57 4.85 4.42 -0.70
CA GLY A 57 5.72 5.23 -1.54
C GLY A 57 6.38 6.38 -0.81
N GLU A 58 7.33 6.09 0.07
CA GLU A 58 8.23 7.10 0.61
C GLU A 58 9.05 7.75 -0.51
N VAL A 59 9.15 9.08 -0.49
CA VAL A 59 9.63 9.89 -1.63
C VAL A 59 11.00 9.44 -2.15
N ARG A 60 12.00 9.25 -1.28
CA ARG A 60 13.35 8.84 -1.72
C ARG A 60 13.32 7.45 -2.36
N SER A 61 12.57 6.52 -1.79
CA SER A 61 12.41 5.18 -2.36
C SER A 61 11.75 5.23 -3.74
N VAL A 62 10.72 6.07 -3.90
CA VAL A 62 9.99 6.27 -5.16
C VAL A 62 10.87 6.90 -6.24
N VAL A 63 11.60 7.96 -5.90
CA VAL A 63 12.42 8.72 -6.85
C VAL A 63 13.75 8.04 -7.12
N ASP A 64 14.47 7.64 -6.07
CA ASP A 64 15.87 7.20 -6.20
C ASP A 64 15.99 5.72 -6.56
N TRP A 65 15.05 4.88 -6.14
CA TRP A 65 15.11 3.44 -6.38
C TRP A 65 14.09 2.97 -7.41
N LEU A 66 12.79 3.25 -7.20
CA LEU A 66 11.75 2.90 -8.18
C LEU A 66 11.81 3.77 -9.45
N LYS A 67 12.54 4.89 -9.42
CA LYS A 67 12.68 5.82 -10.56
C LYS A 67 11.33 6.18 -11.18
N ILE A 68 10.35 6.50 -10.33
CA ILE A 68 9.02 6.95 -10.76
C ILE A 68 9.06 8.46 -10.91
N LEU A 69 8.51 8.92 -12.03
CA LEU A 69 8.43 10.33 -12.40
C LEU A 69 6.97 10.66 -12.71
N GLY A 70 6.63 11.94 -12.65
CA GLY A 70 5.30 12.43 -12.98
C GLY A 70 4.93 13.63 -12.13
N GLU A 71 3.86 14.30 -12.55
CA GLU A 71 3.30 15.40 -11.80
C GLU A 71 2.40 14.88 -10.67
N VAL A 72 2.32 15.66 -9.60
CA VAL A 72 1.39 15.43 -8.50
C VAL A 72 0.64 16.72 -8.26
N GLY A 73 -0.67 16.68 -8.51
CA GLY A 73 -1.60 17.75 -8.21
C GLY A 73 -1.94 17.81 -6.72
N ARG A 74 -3.13 18.33 -6.41
CA ARG A 74 -3.62 18.48 -5.04
C ARG A 74 -5.07 18.02 -4.94
N PRO A 75 -5.54 17.56 -3.76
CA PRO A 75 -6.96 17.36 -3.53
C PRO A 75 -7.69 18.72 -3.46
N ASP A 76 -9.00 18.72 -3.69
CA ASP A 76 -9.83 19.94 -3.72
C ASP A 76 -9.79 20.73 -2.41
N GLU A 77 -9.85 20.02 -1.28
CA GLU A 77 -9.73 20.60 0.07
C GLU A 77 -8.54 20.00 0.81
N GLU A 78 -7.56 20.82 1.17
CA GLU A 78 -6.40 20.40 1.96
C GLU A 78 -6.49 20.83 3.42
N HIS A 79 -6.21 19.90 4.33
CA HIS A 79 -5.91 20.27 5.71
C HIS A 79 -4.51 20.94 5.79
N PRO A 80 -4.36 22.10 6.47
CA PRO A 80 -3.11 22.86 6.49
C PRO A 80 -1.86 22.10 6.98
N LYS A 81 -2.02 21.11 7.87
CA LYS A 81 -0.92 20.25 8.38
C LYS A 81 -0.65 19.01 7.52
N ARG A 82 -1.37 18.83 6.42
CA ARG A 82 -1.36 17.64 5.55
C ARG A 82 -1.44 18.06 4.09
N ARG A 83 -0.61 19.04 3.72
CA ARG A 83 -0.48 19.50 2.34
C ARG A 83 0.19 18.44 1.48
N ILE A 84 -0.22 18.37 0.22
CA ILE A 84 0.40 17.58 -0.81
C ILE A 84 1.43 18.46 -1.51
N THR A 85 2.70 18.10 -1.35
CA THR A 85 3.83 18.74 -2.04
C THR A 85 4.51 17.78 -3.01
N GLY A 86 3.87 16.65 -3.30
CA GLY A 86 4.29 15.71 -4.33
C GLY A 86 5.64 15.05 -4.03
N LEU A 87 6.41 14.82 -5.10
CA LEU A 87 7.78 14.30 -5.03
C LEU A 87 8.78 15.26 -4.37
N SER A 88 8.37 16.49 -4.03
CA SER A 88 9.17 17.44 -3.25
C SER A 88 8.89 17.38 -1.74
N CYS A 89 8.02 16.48 -1.27
CA CYS A 89 7.79 16.30 0.16
C CYS A 89 9.09 15.88 0.89
N THR A 90 9.45 16.65 1.92
CA THR A 90 10.68 16.44 2.70
C THR A 90 10.49 15.49 3.89
N GLN A 91 9.24 15.16 4.23
CA GLN A 91 8.93 14.21 5.29
C GLN A 91 9.04 12.78 4.77
N SER A 92 9.78 11.94 5.50
CA SER A 92 9.93 10.52 5.17
C SER A 92 8.85 9.70 5.88
N GLU A 93 8.12 8.88 5.12
CA GLU A 93 7.21 7.90 5.68
C GLU A 93 7.96 6.65 6.15
N VAL A 94 8.14 6.51 7.47
CA VAL A 94 8.91 5.40 8.07
C VAL A 94 8.44 4.02 7.61
N SER A 95 7.13 3.80 7.46
CA SER A 95 6.57 2.53 6.97
C SER A 95 7.06 2.22 5.57
N GLY A 96 7.01 3.22 4.67
CA GLY A 96 7.45 3.09 3.29
C GLY A 96 8.96 2.93 3.15
N ALA A 97 9.73 3.74 3.89
CA ALA A 97 11.18 3.65 3.92
C ALA A 97 11.66 2.26 4.38
N ARG A 98 11.03 1.68 5.40
CA ARG A 98 11.33 0.31 5.86
C ARG A 98 10.96 -0.73 4.80
N PHE A 99 9.75 -0.63 4.23
CA PHE A 99 9.25 -1.58 3.24
C PHE A 99 10.15 -1.63 2.00
N TRP A 100 10.33 -0.49 1.32
CA TRP A 100 11.14 -0.44 0.10
C TRP A 100 12.63 -0.54 0.39
N GLY A 101 13.11 -0.04 1.52
CA GLY A 101 14.50 -0.22 1.95
C GLY A 101 14.89 -1.69 2.13
N PHE A 102 13.98 -2.51 2.67
CA PHE A 102 14.18 -3.96 2.78
C PHE A 102 14.31 -4.63 1.41
N PHE A 103 13.37 -4.37 0.49
CA PHE A 103 13.43 -4.98 -0.84
C PHE A 103 14.57 -4.43 -1.68
N ARG A 104 14.98 -3.17 -1.51
CA ARG A 104 16.21 -2.63 -2.11
C ARG A 104 17.45 -3.40 -1.66
N LYS A 105 17.61 -3.66 -0.37
CA LYS A 105 18.73 -4.46 0.16
C LYS A 105 18.71 -5.90 -0.34
N LEU A 106 17.52 -6.49 -0.44
CA LEU A 106 17.35 -7.88 -0.86
C LEU A 106 17.57 -8.07 -2.37
N CYS A 107 17.04 -7.15 -3.18
CA CYS A 107 16.92 -7.34 -4.61
C CYS A 107 17.99 -6.58 -5.41
N GLY A 108 18.60 -5.54 -4.84
CA GLY A 108 19.45 -4.58 -5.55
C GLY A 108 18.62 -3.69 -6.46
N GLU A 109 18.12 -4.25 -7.56
CA GLU A 109 17.31 -3.55 -8.57
C GLU A 109 15.81 -3.78 -8.39
N PRO A 110 14.94 -2.80 -8.70
CA PRO A 110 13.49 -2.96 -8.60
C PRO A 110 12.94 -4.05 -9.52
N THR A 111 13.49 -4.18 -10.74
CA THR A 111 13.02 -5.14 -11.75
C THR A 111 13.01 -6.56 -11.22
N ARG A 112 13.95 -6.90 -10.35
CA ARG A 112 14.03 -8.21 -9.71
C ARG A 112 12.87 -8.47 -8.75
N PHE A 113 12.48 -7.46 -7.96
CA PHE A 113 11.28 -7.57 -7.13
C PHE A 113 10.03 -7.72 -8.00
N PHE A 114 9.90 -6.85 -9.00
CA PHE A 114 8.71 -6.79 -9.86
C PHE A 114 8.60 -7.90 -10.90
N GLN A 115 9.61 -8.77 -11.01
CA GLN A 115 9.53 -9.98 -11.83
C GLN A 115 8.47 -10.96 -11.30
N HIS A 116 8.26 -10.98 -9.98
CA HIS A 116 7.36 -11.93 -9.33
C HIS A 116 6.43 -11.30 -8.30
N CYS A 117 6.67 -10.06 -7.89
CA CYS A 117 5.90 -9.40 -6.86
C CYS A 117 5.32 -8.07 -7.33
N PHE A 118 4.09 -7.77 -6.93
CA PHE A 118 3.50 -6.44 -7.08
C PHE A 118 3.03 -5.91 -5.73
N VAL A 119 2.81 -4.59 -5.63
CA VAL A 119 2.35 -3.96 -4.38
C VAL A 119 1.12 -3.12 -4.66
N HIS A 120 0.11 -3.28 -3.81
CA HIS A 120 -1.14 -2.52 -3.90
C HIS A 120 -1.67 -2.16 -2.51
N ASN A 121 -2.66 -1.27 -2.45
CA ASN A 121 -3.41 -1.00 -1.22
C ASN A 121 -4.84 -1.49 -1.38
N LEU A 122 -5.42 -2.03 -0.31
CA LEU A 122 -6.83 -2.40 -0.26
C LEU A 122 -7.75 -1.20 -0.54
N CYS A 123 -7.48 -0.08 0.14
CA CYS A 123 -8.23 1.15 -0.01
C CYS A 123 -7.32 2.27 -0.52
N PRO A 124 -7.68 3.00 -1.59
CA PRO A 124 -6.86 4.09 -2.10
C PRO A 124 -7.05 5.39 -1.32
N LEU A 125 -8.03 5.48 -0.41
CA LEU A 125 -8.38 6.72 0.28
C LEU A 125 -7.59 6.91 1.58
N ILE A 126 -7.27 8.15 1.89
CA ILE A 126 -6.77 8.57 3.21
C ILE A 126 -7.77 9.51 3.86
N PHE A 127 -8.05 9.28 5.14
CA PHE A 127 -9.06 10.00 5.91
C PHE A 127 -8.38 10.77 7.04
N MET A 128 -8.85 11.99 7.30
CA MET A 128 -8.34 12.81 8.38
C MET A 128 -9.47 13.52 9.13
N SER A 129 -9.28 13.67 10.44
CA SER A 129 -10.15 14.51 11.26
C SER A 129 -9.93 15.99 11.02
N ALA A 130 -10.77 16.83 11.62
CA ALA A 130 -10.64 18.29 11.57
C ALA A 130 -9.27 18.82 12.06
N THR A 131 -8.56 18.07 12.90
CA THR A 131 -7.21 18.43 13.40
C THR A 131 -6.07 17.94 12.50
N GLY A 132 -6.38 17.23 11.42
CA GLY A 132 -5.41 16.58 10.54
C GLY A 132 -4.85 15.26 11.09
N LYS A 133 -5.47 14.71 12.14
CA LYS A 133 -5.14 13.36 12.62
C LYS A 133 -5.58 12.35 11.56
N ASN A 134 -4.68 11.45 11.16
CA ASN A 134 -5.01 10.35 10.26
C ASN A 134 -6.01 9.40 10.93
N LEU A 135 -7.07 9.04 10.20
CA LEU A 135 -8.06 8.05 10.57
C LEU A 135 -7.88 6.84 9.64
N THR A 136 -7.61 5.68 10.23
CA THR A 136 -7.54 4.41 9.50
C THR A 136 -8.95 3.84 9.30
N PRO A 137 -9.17 2.95 8.31
CA PRO A 137 -10.49 2.36 8.10
C PRO A 137 -11.17 1.79 9.37
N PRO A 138 -10.45 1.12 10.31
CA PRO A 138 -11.06 0.70 11.58
C PRO A 138 -11.59 1.83 12.47
N GLU A 139 -11.05 3.05 12.35
CA GLU A 139 -11.48 4.25 13.10
C GLU A 139 -12.70 4.95 12.46
N LEU A 140 -13.19 4.48 11.31
CA LEU A 140 -14.39 5.00 10.65
C LEU A 140 -15.68 4.45 11.28
N PRO A 141 -16.81 5.20 11.21
CA PRO A 141 -18.12 4.68 11.59
C PRO A 141 -18.43 3.34 10.91
N ALA A 142 -18.99 2.39 11.66
CA ALA A 142 -19.07 0.99 11.22
C ALA A 142 -19.81 0.81 9.88
N ALA A 143 -20.93 1.52 9.67
CA ALA A 143 -21.69 1.44 8.44
C ALA A 143 -20.91 1.97 7.23
N GLU A 144 -20.26 3.13 7.37
CA GLU A 144 -19.44 3.75 6.33
C GLU A 144 -18.20 2.91 6.00
N ARG A 145 -17.57 2.35 7.04
CA ARG A 145 -16.45 1.43 6.91
C ARG A 145 -16.84 0.20 6.09
N GLU A 146 -17.94 -0.47 6.42
CA GLU A 146 -18.33 -1.67 5.67
C GLU A 146 -18.77 -1.33 4.24
N ALA A 147 -19.45 -0.20 4.01
CA ALA A 147 -19.79 0.26 2.66
C ALA A 147 -18.52 0.53 1.82
N LEU A 148 -17.52 1.21 2.40
CA LEU A 148 -16.22 1.42 1.77
C LEU A 148 -15.50 0.10 1.47
N LEU A 149 -15.34 -0.73 2.49
CA LEU A 149 -14.56 -1.95 2.36
C LEU A 149 -15.22 -2.98 1.44
N SER A 150 -16.55 -3.02 1.33
CA SER A 150 -17.24 -3.87 0.35
C SER A 150 -16.86 -3.51 -1.10
N LEU A 151 -16.68 -2.22 -1.40
CA LEU A 151 -16.23 -1.78 -2.73
C LEU A 151 -14.75 -2.11 -2.94
N CYS A 152 -13.91 -1.88 -1.93
CA CYS A 152 -12.49 -2.25 -1.96
C CYS A 152 -12.28 -3.77 -2.12
N ASP A 153 -13.09 -4.58 -1.44
CA ASP A 153 -13.05 -6.05 -1.51
C ASP A 153 -13.37 -6.53 -2.94
N SER A 154 -14.38 -5.92 -3.58
CA SER A 154 -14.73 -6.20 -4.98
C SER A 154 -13.60 -5.86 -5.95
N ALA A 155 -12.98 -4.68 -5.77
CA ALA A 155 -11.84 -4.25 -6.57
C ALA A 155 -10.60 -5.14 -6.35
N LEU A 156 -10.35 -5.57 -5.11
CA LEU A 156 -9.25 -6.48 -4.79
C LEU A 156 -9.41 -7.82 -5.53
N CYS A 157 -10.63 -8.37 -5.59
CA CYS A 157 -10.88 -9.61 -6.33
C CYS A 157 -10.52 -9.45 -7.82
N GLN A 158 -10.92 -8.32 -8.43
CA GLN A 158 -10.57 -8.02 -9.82
C GLN A 158 -9.05 -7.85 -10.02
N VAL A 159 -8.37 -7.17 -9.09
CA VAL A 159 -6.90 -7.01 -9.14
C VAL A 159 -6.21 -8.36 -9.05
N VAL A 160 -6.60 -9.24 -8.11
CA VAL A 160 -6.00 -10.57 -7.95
C VAL A 160 -6.22 -11.43 -9.20
N GLN A 161 -7.42 -11.39 -9.79
CA GLN A 161 -7.73 -12.10 -11.03
C GLN A 161 -6.93 -11.54 -12.21
N ALA A 162 -6.85 -10.22 -12.36
CA ALA A 162 -6.12 -9.58 -13.45
C ALA A 162 -4.61 -9.83 -13.38
N LEU A 163 -4.03 -9.82 -12.18
CA LEU A 163 -2.62 -10.13 -11.97
C LEU A 163 -2.32 -11.64 -12.03
N ASN A 164 -3.35 -12.48 -11.86
CA ASN A 164 -3.25 -13.93 -11.80
C ASN A 164 -2.19 -14.42 -10.77
N VAL A 165 -2.17 -13.79 -9.59
CA VAL A 165 -1.24 -14.15 -8.51
C VAL A 165 -1.71 -15.40 -7.78
N SER A 166 -0.78 -16.21 -7.30
CA SER A 166 -1.06 -17.39 -6.48
C SER A 166 -1.01 -17.12 -4.97
N MET A 167 -0.45 -15.98 -4.56
CA MET A 167 -0.36 -15.58 -3.16
C MET A 167 -0.65 -14.08 -2.97
N VAL A 168 -1.43 -13.75 -1.94
CA VAL A 168 -1.59 -12.39 -1.41
C VAL A 168 -0.98 -12.33 -0.01
N ILE A 169 -0.10 -11.36 0.22
CA ILE A 169 0.53 -11.12 1.52
C ILE A 169 0.02 -9.78 2.06
N GLY A 170 -0.85 -9.85 3.07
CA GLY A 170 -1.29 -8.68 3.81
C GLY A 170 -0.17 -8.09 4.65
N VAL A 171 0.16 -6.82 4.43
CA VAL A 171 1.11 -6.08 5.26
C VAL A 171 0.36 -5.52 6.48
N GLY A 172 0.33 -6.32 7.53
CA GLY A 172 -0.47 -6.08 8.73
C GLY A 172 -1.82 -6.81 8.73
N ARG A 173 -2.38 -6.96 9.93
CA ARG A 173 -3.56 -7.82 10.18
C ARG A 173 -4.82 -7.38 9.44
N VAL A 174 -5.07 -6.07 9.30
CA VAL A 174 -6.27 -5.57 8.63
C VAL A 174 -6.27 -5.98 7.16
N ALA A 175 -5.16 -5.77 6.45
CA ALA A 175 -5.05 -6.13 5.04
C ALA A 175 -5.12 -7.66 4.85
N GLU A 176 -4.44 -8.44 5.69
CA GLU A 176 -4.49 -9.91 5.67
C GLU A 176 -5.93 -10.43 5.84
N GLN A 177 -6.61 -10.01 6.91
CA GLN A 177 -7.95 -10.50 7.24
C GLN A 177 -8.99 -10.08 6.20
N ARG A 178 -8.90 -8.84 5.67
CA ARG A 178 -9.81 -8.37 4.63
C ARG A 178 -9.59 -9.10 3.31
N ALA A 179 -8.34 -9.28 2.89
CA ALA A 179 -8.03 -10.07 1.70
C ALA A 179 -8.56 -11.51 1.83
N ARG A 180 -8.32 -12.18 2.97
CA ARG A 180 -8.80 -13.54 3.22
C ARG A 180 -10.32 -13.63 3.11
N ARG A 181 -11.05 -12.69 3.73
CA ARG A 181 -12.51 -12.63 3.70
C ARG A 181 -13.02 -12.40 2.26
N ALA A 182 -12.50 -11.39 1.58
CA ALA A 182 -12.97 -10.98 0.25
C ALA A 182 -12.77 -12.10 -0.78
N LEU A 183 -11.54 -12.66 -0.83
CA LEU A 183 -11.16 -13.65 -1.84
C LEU A 183 -11.87 -15.00 -1.58
N SER A 184 -12.02 -15.40 -0.32
CA SER A 184 -12.80 -16.59 0.03
C SER A 184 -14.29 -16.43 -0.31
N ALA A 185 -14.89 -15.28 -0.03
CA ALA A 185 -16.29 -15.01 -0.38
C ALA A 185 -16.55 -15.00 -1.89
N ALA A 186 -15.55 -14.59 -2.68
CA ALA A 186 -15.59 -14.60 -4.13
C ALA A 186 -15.20 -15.96 -4.76
N GLY A 187 -14.83 -16.96 -3.96
CA GLY A 187 -14.39 -18.27 -4.46
C GLY A 187 -13.08 -18.22 -5.26
N VAL A 188 -12.22 -17.21 -5.01
CA VAL A 188 -10.92 -17.08 -5.68
C VAL A 188 -9.91 -17.98 -4.96
N ASP A 189 -9.40 -18.99 -5.68
CA ASP A 189 -8.37 -19.89 -5.16
C ASP A 189 -6.99 -19.21 -5.15
N VAL A 190 -6.66 -18.60 -4.02
CA VAL A 190 -5.39 -17.88 -3.82
C VAL A 190 -4.97 -18.00 -2.36
N ARG A 191 -3.68 -18.25 -2.14
CA ARG A 191 -3.14 -18.35 -0.78
C ARG A 191 -3.07 -16.96 -0.15
N VAL A 192 -3.69 -16.76 1.01
CA VAL A 192 -3.60 -15.50 1.77
C VAL A 192 -2.75 -15.69 3.02
N GLU A 193 -1.73 -14.85 3.16
CA GLU A 193 -0.78 -14.84 4.27
C GLU A 193 -0.57 -13.40 4.78
N GLY A 194 0.15 -13.25 5.88
CA GLY A 194 0.43 -11.94 6.47
C GLY A 194 1.88 -11.79 6.90
N ILE A 195 2.39 -10.57 6.78
CA ILE A 195 3.62 -10.12 7.44
C ILE A 195 3.32 -8.98 8.42
N MET A 196 4.20 -8.77 9.39
CA MET A 196 4.09 -7.65 10.32
C MET A 196 4.12 -6.31 9.56
N HIS A 197 3.29 -5.35 9.97
CA HIS A 197 3.32 -4.00 9.39
C HIS A 197 4.58 -3.23 9.84
N PRO A 198 5.28 -2.48 8.97
CA PRO A 198 6.50 -1.73 9.29
C PRO A 198 6.30 -0.44 10.13
N SER A 199 5.09 -0.19 10.65
CA SER A 199 4.75 1.11 11.23
C SER A 199 5.51 1.35 12.54
N PRO A 200 6.02 2.56 12.79
CA PRO A 200 6.65 2.88 14.06
C PRO A 200 5.68 2.86 15.26
N ARG A 201 4.37 2.83 15.00
CA ARG A 201 3.35 2.62 16.05
C ARG A 201 3.38 1.21 16.64
N ASN A 202 4.01 0.25 15.96
CA ASN A 202 4.21 -1.10 16.47
C ASN A 202 5.58 -1.20 17.18
N PRO A 203 5.63 -1.38 18.51
CA PRO A 203 6.89 -1.48 19.26
C PRO A 203 7.80 -2.60 18.75
N LEU A 204 7.25 -3.73 18.28
CA LEU A 204 8.03 -4.84 17.73
C LEU A 204 8.72 -4.46 16.41
N ALA A 205 8.05 -3.67 15.57
CA ALA A 205 8.66 -3.20 14.32
C ALA A 205 9.89 -2.30 14.59
N ASN A 206 9.88 -1.56 15.70
CA ASN A 206 11.02 -0.72 16.10
C ASN A 206 12.22 -1.52 16.63
N LYS A 207 12.01 -2.78 17.06
CA LYS A 207 13.08 -3.66 17.56
C LYS A 207 13.76 -4.49 16.47
N GLY A 208 13.32 -4.39 15.21
CA GLY A 208 13.92 -5.14 14.09
C GLY A 208 12.91 -5.69 13.10
N TRP A 209 12.10 -4.82 12.49
CA TRP A 209 11.09 -5.23 11.51
C TRP A 209 11.68 -6.08 10.35
N GLU A 210 12.84 -5.69 9.81
CA GLU A 210 13.45 -6.38 8.66
C GLU A 210 13.74 -7.86 8.94
N GLY A 211 14.22 -8.20 10.14
CA GLY A 211 14.50 -9.58 10.53
C GLY A 211 13.25 -10.44 10.60
N VAL A 212 12.18 -9.90 11.20
CA VAL A 212 10.89 -10.61 11.30
C VAL A 212 10.23 -10.77 9.93
N ALA A 213 10.27 -9.73 9.09
CA ALA A 213 9.74 -9.80 7.73
C ALA A 213 10.52 -10.83 6.89
N ARG A 214 11.85 -10.83 6.97
CA ARG A 214 12.72 -11.80 6.29
C ARG A 214 12.36 -13.24 6.68
N ALA A 215 12.33 -13.55 7.97
CA ALA A 215 12.03 -14.90 8.46
C ALA A 215 10.66 -15.39 7.96
N LYS A 216 9.64 -14.50 7.99
CA LYS A 216 8.31 -14.87 7.48
C LYS A 216 8.31 -15.08 5.97
N LEU A 217 9.00 -14.23 5.20
CA LEU A 217 9.08 -14.40 3.75
C LEU A 217 9.88 -15.65 3.34
N GLU A 218 10.83 -16.09 4.16
CA GLU A 218 11.56 -17.35 3.98
C GLU A 218 10.64 -18.55 4.21
N GLU A 219 9.89 -18.56 5.31
CA GLU A 219 8.87 -19.57 5.63
C GLU A 219 7.83 -19.71 4.51
N LEU A 220 7.46 -18.59 3.88
CA LEU A 220 6.50 -18.56 2.77
C LEU A 220 7.11 -18.94 1.42
N GLY A 221 8.43 -19.18 1.34
CA GLY A 221 9.12 -19.49 0.09
C GLY A 221 9.21 -18.30 -0.88
N VAL A 222 9.03 -17.07 -0.40
CA VAL A 222 9.05 -15.85 -1.24
C VAL A 222 10.48 -15.39 -1.48
N LEU A 223 11.40 -15.58 -0.52
CA LEU A 223 12.79 -15.14 -0.69
C LEU A 223 13.48 -15.82 -1.89
N SER A 224 13.17 -17.07 -2.20
CA SER A 224 13.74 -17.79 -3.35
C SER A 224 13.30 -17.20 -4.69
N LEU A 225 12.16 -16.49 -4.74
CA LEU A 225 11.74 -15.73 -5.92
C LEU A 225 12.57 -14.44 -6.08
N LEU A 226 13.13 -13.93 -4.98
CA LEU A 226 13.73 -12.59 -4.91
C LEU A 226 15.26 -12.62 -4.83
N SER A 227 15.88 -13.74 -4.47
CA SER A 227 17.34 -13.89 -4.40
C SER A 227 17.94 -14.36 -5.73
N SER A 228 19.25 -14.15 -5.93
CA SER A 228 19.95 -14.82 -7.05
C SER A 228 20.14 -16.26 -6.64
N SER A 229 19.91 -17.18 -7.57
CA SER A 229 20.69 -18.41 -7.56
C SER A 229 22.18 -18.06 -7.62
#